data_AF-A0A9E3TE32-F1
#
_entry.id   AF-A0A9E3TE32-F1
#
_cell.length_a   1.000
_cell.length_b   1.000
_cell.length_c   1.000
_cell.angle_alpha   90.00
_cell.angle_beta   90.00
_cell.angle_gamma   90.00
#
_symmetry.space_group_name_H-M   'P 1'
#
loop_
_entity.id
_entity.type
_entity.pdbx_description
1 polymer ?
#
loop_
_entity_poly.entity_id
_entity_poly.type
_entity_poly.pdbx_seq_one_letter_code
_entity_poly.pdbx_strand_id
1 'polypeptide(L)' 'MALMLPLGVWTYLMSLFATAFVAESKGRPGVGWLLLAVVMGPIALLAVGLAEPAWDEDKAQRWRKGERSVQSPAA' A
#
# COMPACT_ATOMS: atom_id res chain seq x y z
N MET A 1 -10.69 2.12 21.16
CA MET A 1 -9.66 2.95 20.48
C MET A 1 -8.23 2.62 20.95
N ALA A 2 -7.97 2.44 22.25
CA ALA A 2 -6.60 2.19 22.76
C ALA A 2 -5.91 0.91 22.24
N LEU A 3 -6.65 -0.13 21.82
CA LEU A 3 -6.11 -1.39 21.28
C LEU A 3 -5.70 -1.34 19.80
N MET A 4 -6.13 -0.33 19.03
CA MET A 4 -5.77 -0.22 17.60
C MET A 4 -4.38 0.41 17.39
N LEU A 5 -3.97 1.33 18.26
CA LEU A 5 -2.65 1.94 18.26
C LEU A 5 -1.50 0.90 18.37
N PRO A 6 -1.50 -0.04 19.34
CA PRO A 6 -0.42 -1.02 19.43
C PRO A 6 -0.38 -1.97 18.23
N LEU A 7 -1.53 -2.30 17.64
CA LEU A 7 -1.57 -3.18 16.47
C LEU A 7 -0.97 -2.50 15.23
N GLY A 8 -1.30 -1.23 14.99
CA GLY A 8 -0.75 -0.46 13.86
C GLY A 8 0.74 -0.19 13.98
N VAL A 9 1.23 0.10 15.19
CA VAL A 9 2.66 0.23 15.46
C VAL A 9 3.37 -1.11 15.26
N TRP A 10 2.77 -2.20 15.73
CA TRP A 10 3.35 -3.54 15.57
C TRP A 10 3.45 -3.96 14.10
N THR A 11 2.39 -3.79 13.31
CA THR A 11 2.41 -4.14 11.88
C THR A 11 3.39 -3.27 11.10
N TYR A 12 3.52 -1.98 11.46
CA TYR A 12 4.53 -1.09 10.89
C TYR A 12 5.95 -1.55 11.22
N LEU A 13 6.24 -1.91 12.46
CA LEU A 13 7.56 -2.42 12.85
C LEU A 13 7.91 -3.75 12.14
N MET A 14 6.93 -4.66 12.01
CA MET A 14 7.13 -5.92 11.29
C MET A 14 7.43 -5.70 9.80
N SER A 15 6.80 -4.71 9.16
CA SER A 15 7.05 -4.42 7.73
C SER A 15 8.44 -3.81 7.50
N LEU A 16 8.93 -2.98 8.42
CA LEU A 16 10.31 -2.47 8.40
C LEU A 16 11.32 -3.63 8.50
N PHE A 17 11.09 -4.56 9.43
CA PHE A 17 11.98 -5.70 9.62
C PHE A 17 11.98 -6.65 8.42
N ALA A 18 10.80 -6.89 7.84
CA ALA A 18 10.67 -7.68 6.60
C ALA A 18 11.40 -7.03 5.42
N THR A 19 11.35 -5.71 5.30
CA THR A 19 12.05 -4.97 4.24
C THR A 19 13.57 -5.11 4.37
N ALA A 20 14.09 -5.00 5.59
CA ALA A 20 15.51 -5.20 5.88
C ALA A 20 15.97 -6.63 5.59
N PHE A 21 15.18 -7.62 6.02
CA PHE A 21 15.45 -9.04 5.78
C PHE A 21 15.43 -9.40 4.28
N VAL A 22 14.49 -8.85 3.51
CA VAL A 22 14.42 -9.04 2.06
C VAL A 22 15.60 -8.36 1.36
N ALA A 23 16.06 -7.21 1.84
CA ALA A 23 17.25 -6.57 1.29
C ALA A 23 18.52 -7.39 1.55
N GLU A 24 18.66 -7.91 2.76
CA GLU A 24 19.82 -8.71 3.18
C GLU A 24 19.89 -10.04 2.43
N SER A 25 18.76 -10.72 2.26
CA SER A 25 18.68 -11.95 1.43
C SER A 25 19.02 -11.72 -0.06
N LYS A 26 18.97 -10.48 -0.54
CA LYS A 26 19.39 -10.07 -1.89
C LYS A 26 20.83 -9.55 -1.94
N GLY A 27 21.61 -9.70 -0.88
CA GLY A 27 23.01 -9.22 -0.79
C GLY A 27 23.14 -7.70 -0.70
N ARG A 28 22.07 -6.99 -0.35
CA ARG A 28 22.08 -5.55 -0.10
C ARG A 28 22.20 -5.29 1.41
N PRO A 29 22.78 -4.16 1.85
CA PRO A 29 22.92 -3.87 3.27
C PRO A 29 21.54 -3.69 3.93
N GLY A 30 21.09 -4.70 4.69
CA GLY A 30 19.77 -4.72 5.34
C GLY A 30 19.53 -3.51 6.24
N VAL A 31 20.56 -3.08 6.99
CA VAL A 31 20.52 -1.89 7.86
C VAL A 31 20.26 -0.61 7.07
N GLY A 32 20.85 -0.45 5.89
CA GLY A 32 20.64 0.73 5.05
C GLY A 32 19.19 0.81 4.55
N TRP A 33 18.60 -0.34 4.19
CA TRP A 33 17.20 -0.42 3.79
C TRP A 33 16.24 -0.24 4.96
N LEU A 34 16.61 -0.68 6.17
CA LEU A 34 15.84 -0.43 7.39
C LEU A 34 15.79 1.06 7.71
N LEU A 35 16.93 1.76 7.68
CA LEU A 35 17.00 3.21 7.88
C LEU A 35 16.19 3.97 6.83
N LEU A 36 16.31 3.57 5.57
CA LEU A 36 15.52 4.16 4.48
C LEU A 36 14.02 3.97 4.72
N ALA A 37 13.59 2.80 5.15
CA ALA A 37 12.18 2.49 5.41
C ALA A 37 11.63 3.22 6.65
N VAL A 38 12.45 3.44 7.68
CA VAL A 38 12.07 4.23 8.86
C VAL A 38 11.86 5.70 8.50
N VAL A 39 12.68 6.27 7.61
CA VAL A 39 12.56 7.67 7.18
C VAL A 39 11.44 7.85 6.14
N MET A 40 11.37 6.96 5.15
CA MET A 40 10.39 7.06 4.07
C MET A 40 8.99 6.56 4.48
N GLY A 41 8.88 5.67 5.45
CA GLY A 41 7.59 5.11 5.90
C GLY A 41 6.60 6.18 6.39
N PRO A 42 6.98 7.08 7.31
CA PRO A 42 6.13 8.19 7.74
C PRO A 42 5.80 9.16 6.61
N ILE A 43 6.77 9.44 5.72
CA ILE A 43 6.57 10.31 4.55
C ILE A 43 5.54 9.69 3.61
N ALA A 44 5.63 8.39 3.34
CA ALA A 44 4.66 7.66 2.53
C ALA A 44 3.28 7.62 3.18
N LEU A 45 3.19 7.44 4.51
CA LEU A 45 1.93 7.50 5.25
C LEU A 45 1.27 8.88 5.17
N LEU A 46 2.05 9.95 5.30
CA LEU A 46 1.57 11.32 5.14
C LEU A 46 1.15 11.59 3.69
N ALA A 47 1.91 11.11 2.71
CA ALA A 47 1.56 11.24 1.30
C ALA A 47 0.27 10.49 0.97
N VAL A 48 0.06 9.29 1.51
CA VAL A 48 -1.18 8.51 1.32
C VAL A 48 -2.36 9.14 2.06
N GLY A 49 -2.14 9.73 3.23
CA GLY A 49 -3.18 10.43 3.99
C GLY A 49 -3.60 11.77 3.38
N LEU A 50 -2.72 12.41 2.60
CA LEU A 50 -2.98 13.69 1.91
C LEU A 50 -3.33 13.51 0.43
N ALA A 51 -3.01 12.37 -0.18
CA ALA A 51 -3.41 12.07 -1.53
C ALA A 51 -4.91 11.83 -1.58
N GLU A 52 -5.61 12.51 -2.50
CA GLU A 52 -6.96 12.14 -2.86
C GLU A 52 -6.97 10.64 -3.23
N PRO A 53 -7.94 9.87 -2.71
CA PRO A 53 -8.03 8.46 -3.06
C PRO A 53 -8.15 8.36 -4.58
N ALA A 54 -7.13 7.79 -5.22
CA ALA A 54 -7.08 7.62 -6.67
C ALA A 54 -8.19 6.69 -7.23
N TRP A 55 -9.09 6.22 -6.36
CA TRP A 55 -10.32 5.54 -6.73
C TRP A 55 -11.33 6.55 -7.26
N ASP A 56 -11.13 6.92 -8.51
CA ASP A 56 -12.12 7.64 -9.30
C ASP A 56 -13.34 6.74 -9.48
N GLU A 57 -14.43 7.02 -8.75
CA GLU A 57 -15.69 6.29 -8.84
C GLU A 57 -16.21 6.25 -10.29
N ASP A 58 -15.84 7.24 -11.12
CA ASP A 58 -16.17 7.25 -12.55
C ASP A 58 -15.43 6.16 -13.32
N LYS A 59 -14.19 5.82 -12.97
CA LYS A 59 -13.48 4.66 -13.56
C LYS A 59 -14.13 3.35 -13.16
N ALA A 60 -14.53 3.21 -11.89
CA ALA A 60 -15.23 2.01 -11.43
C ALA A 60 -16.62 1.85 -12.10
N GLN A 61 -17.34 2.95 -12.30
CA GLN A 61 -18.61 2.95 -13.02
C GLN A 61 -18.43 2.66 -14.52
N ARG A 62 -17.42 3.23 -15.18
CA ARG A 62 -17.10 2.92 -16.59
C ARG A 62 -16.74 1.46 -16.79
N TRP A 63 -16.00 0.86 -15.85
CA TRP A 63 -15.69 -0.57 -15.92
C TRP A 63 -16.96 -1.43 -15.80
N ARG A 64 -17.84 -1.14 -14.82
CA ARG A 64 -19.13 -1.83 -14.67
C ARG A 64 -20.08 -1.64 -15.86
N LYS A 65 -20.08 -0.46 -16.48
CA LYS A 65 -20.88 -0.21 -17.71
C LYS A 65 -20.30 -0.94 -18.91
N GLY A 66 -18.97 -0.98 -19.04
CA GLY A 66 -18.26 -1.70 -20.10
C GLY A 66 -18.48 -3.21 -20.06
N GLU A 67 -18.47 -3.81 -18.86
CA GLU A 67 -18.80 -5.24 -18.70
C GLU A 67 -20.25 -5.56 -19.08
N ARG A 68 -21.19 -4.64 -18.77
CA ARG A 68 -22.61 -4.82 -19.11
C ARG A 68 -22.87 -4.76 -20.62
N SER A 69 -22.04 -4.04 -21.39
CA SER A 69 -22.11 -4.01 -22.86
C SER A 69 -21.47 -5.21 -23.55
N VAL A 70 -20.56 -5.94 -22.88
CA VAL A 70 -19.95 -7.17 -23.44
C VAL A 70 -20.84 -8.40 -23.16
N GLN A 71 -21.64 -8.37 -22.09
CA GLN A 71 -22.57 -9.45 -21.74
C GLN A 71 -23.93 -9.43 -22.45
N SER A 72 -24.18 -8.47 -23.34
CA SER A 72 -25.34 -8.51 -24.23
C SER A 72 -24.90 -9.12 -25.56
N PRO A 73 -24.93 -10.45 -25.74
CA PRO A 73 -24.83 -11.01 -27.08
C PRO A 73 -25.98 -10.40 -27.88
N ALA A 74 -25.65 -9.86 -29.05
CA ALA A 74 -26.64 -9.40 -30.02
C ALA A 74 -27.66 -10.53 -30.24
N ALA A 75 -28.88 -10.32 -29.75
CA ALA A 75 -30.03 -11.16 -30.03
C ALA A 75 -30.65 -10.76 -31.37
#